data_AF-A0A9P9EN51-F1
#
_entry.id   AF-A0A9P9EN51-F1
#
_cell.length_a   1.000
_cell.length_b   1.000
_cell.length_c   1.000
_cell.angle_alpha   90.00
_cell.angle_beta   90.00
_cell.angle_gamma   90.00
#
_symmetry.space_group_name_H-M   'P 1'
#
loop_
_entity.id
_entity.type
_entity.pdbx_description
1 polymer ?
#
loop_
_entity_poly.entity_id
_entity_poly.type
_entity_poly.pdbx_seq_one_letter_code
_entity_poly.pdbx_strand_id
1 'polypeptide(L)'
;MGWARAQGLGNRVKFPHGLDDNERWKRNNSRCQERIIKHGQKGLNGEKFDVKVIADNNAVKFSSGLSTTDNIEEAPAWICNIRDYSTFLMNASMSLGKNKQVPYVKVAIVDDGFDNTLHDLHPKIAGGATLCPYPHSSVLVNSYFVPRELPALTGSGRRVTARSAAKAVDWAAIGQEIEDMNKPKPAIDRAYFENILMFCSASDQRANKKEECFPGGWNQCIPIGGDTFTGEKLTWVDDRVDFWFPGRNVPFPSKDHKSVVYESGSSVATAAASELAGVLMFSARVSHGDEYE
;
A
#
# COMPACT_ATOMS: atom_id res chain seq x y z
N MET A 1 -9.74 3.07 -9.76
CA MET A 1 -8.86 1.92 -9.99
C MET A 1 -9.61 0.72 -9.46
N GLY A 2 -10.17 -0.07 -10.37
CA GLY A 2 -10.83 -1.34 -10.09
C GLY A 2 -10.49 -2.24 -11.27
N TRP A 3 -9.81 -3.36 -11.00
CA TRP A 3 -9.29 -4.26 -12.03
C TRP A 3 -10.36 -5.23 -12.55
N ALA A 4 -11.64 -4.84 -12.51
CA ALA A 4 -12.71 -5.69 -13.00
C ALA A 4 -12.86 -5.58 -14.52
N ARG A 5 -13.00 -6.72 -15.21
CA ARG A 5 -13.38 -6.76 -16.64
C ARG A 5 -14.67 -5.95 -16.87
N ALA A 6 -14.72 -5.20 -17.98
CA ALA A 6 -15.87 -4.38 -18.40
C ALA A 6 -17.22 -5.13 -18.51
N GLN A 7 -17.20 -6.46 -18.55
CA GLN A 7 -18.39 -7.30 -18.68
C GLN A 7 -18.95 -7.80 -17.33
N GLY A 8 -18.22 -7.59 -16.23
CA GLY A 8 -18.51 -8.26 -14.96
C GLY A 8 -18.38 -9.79 -15.06
N LEU A 9 -18.39 -10.48 -13.91
CA LEU A 9 -18.44 -11.94 -13.89
C LEU A 9 -19.81 -12.45 -14.37
N GLY A 10 -19.83 -13.61 -15.03
CA GLY A 10 -21.06 -14.22 -15.59
C GLY A 10 -22.12 -14.66 -14.58
N ASN A 11 -21.90 -14.50 -13.26
CA ASN A 11 -22.87 -14.87 -12.23
C ASN A 11 -23.80 -13.70 -11.87
N ARG A 12 -24.76 -13.42 -12.76
CA ARG A 12 -25.77 -12.35 -12.59
C ARG A 12 -26.78 -12.62 -11.48
N VAL A 13 -26.89 -13.87 -11.00
CA VAL A 13 -27.72 -14.23 -9.85
C VAL A 13 -27.11 -13.72 -8.55
N LYS A 14 -25.77 -13.81 -8.43
CA LYS A 14 -25.04 -13.34 -7.24
C LYS A 14 -24.66 -11.85 -7.33
N PHE A 15 -24.49 -11.33 -8.54
CA PHE A 15 -24.08 -9.94 -8.81
C PHE A 15 -24.94 -9.32 -9.91
N PRO A 16 -26.18 -8.89 -9.61
CA PRO A 16 -27.13 -8.40 -10.62
C PRO A 16 -26.63 -7.15 -11.39
N HIS A 17 -25.69 -6.40 -10.81
CA HIS A 17 -25.05 -5.22 -11.42
C HIS A 17 -23.54 -5.39 -11.66
N GLY A 18 -22.98 -6.59 -11.49
CA GLY A 18 -21.52 -6.82 -11.49
C GLY A 18 -20.84 -6.47 -10.16
N LEU A 19 -19.50 -6.52 -10.13
CA LEU A 19 -18.68 -6.24 -8.92
C LEU A 19 -18.26 -4.76 -8.79
N ASP A 20 -18.14 -4.06 -9.92
CA ASP A 20 -17.79 -2.64 -10.05
C ASP A 20 -18.73 -2.02 -11.09
N ASP A 21 -19.82 -1.39 -10.63
CA ASP A 21 -20.74 -0.68 -11.51
C ASP A 21 -20.17 0.71 -11.88
N ASN A 22 -20.71 1.34 -12.93
CA ASN A 22 -20.19 2.60 -13.43
C ASN A 22 -20.23 3.73 -12.38
N GLU A 23 -21.22 3.71 -11.48
CA GLU A 23 -21.36 4.70 -10.41
C GLU A 23 -20.29 4.49 -9.33
N ARG A 24 -20.04 3.24 -8.94
CA ARG A 24 -18.95 2.85 -8.03
C ARG A 24 -17.59 3.16 -8.63
N TRP A 25 -17.36 2.84 -9.90
CA TRP A 25 -16.12 3.15 -10.62
C TRP A 25 -15.84 4.66 -10.64
N LYS A 26 -16.83 5.47 -11.04
CA LYS A 26 -16.73 6.94 -11.04
C LYS A 26 -16.43 7.45 -9.63
N ARG A 27 -17.24 7.06 -8.64
CA ARG A 27 -17.08 7.48 -7.25
C ARG A 27 -15.69 7.12 -6.70
N ASN A 28 -15.22 5.90 -6.94
CA ASN A 28 -13.92 5.44 -6.47
C ASN A 28 -12.79 6.24 -7.14
N ASN A 29 -12.87 6.45 -8.45
CA ASN A 29 -11.88 7.25 -9.17
C ASN A 29 -11.86 8.72 -8.72
N SER A 30 -13.04 9.34 -8.54
CA SER A 30 -13.12 10.71 -8.02
C SER A 30 -12.53 10.81 -6.62
N ARG A 31 -12.85 9.87 -5.71
CA ARG A 31 -12.25 9.86 -4.35
C ARG A 31 -10.74 9.61 -4.39
N CYS A 32 -10.26 8.76 -5.30
CA CYS A 32 -8.84 8.53 -5.51
C CYS A 32 -8.14 9.84 -5.92
N GLN A 33 -8.67 10.48 -6.97
CA GLN A 33 -8.19 11.73 -7.51
C GLN A 33 -8.17 12.83 -6.44
N GLU A 34 -9.28 13.03 -5.73
CA GLU A 34 -9.40 14.00 -4.64
C GLU A 34 -8.34 13.76 -3.55
N ARG A 35 -8.13 12.51 -3.15
CA ARG A 35 -7.14 12.17 -2.11
C ARG A 35 -5.71 12.36 -2.60
N ILE A 36 -5.39 11.98 -3.83
CA ILE A 36 -4.06 12.22 -4.40
C ILE A 36 -3.80 13.73 -4.49
N ILE A 37 -4.74 14.52 -4.99
CA ILE A 37 -4.59 15.98 -5.09
C ILE A 37 -4.44 16.62 -3.71
N LYS A 38 -5.25 16.18 -2.74
CA LYS A 38 -5.20 16.70 -1.37
C LYS A 38 -3.86 16.39 -0.67
N HIS A 39 -3.34 15.17 -0.86
CA HIS A 39 -2.17 14.67 -0.12
C HIS A 39 -0.85 14.71 -0.90
N GLY A 40 -0.88 15.01 -2.20
CA GLY A 40 0.28 15.00 -3.10
C GLY A 40 1.39 15.98 -2.72
N GLN A 41 1.17 16.86 -1.73
CA GLN A 41 1.89 18.12 -1.50
C GLN A 41 1.71 19.06 -2.70
N LYS A 42 2.28 20.26 -2.68
CA LYS A 42 2.33 21.11 -3.89
C LYS A 42 3.61 20.75 -4.66
N GLY A 43 3.60 20.92 -5.98
CA GLY A 43 4.87 20.92 -6.73
C GLY A 43 5.83 21.98 -6.15
N LEU A 44 7.10 21.93 -6.52
CA LEU A 44 8.11 22.90 -6.06
C LEU A 44 7.68 24.37 -6.25
N ASN A 45 6.79 24.61 -7.22
CA ASN A 45 6.30 25.93 -7.63
C ASN A 45 5.01 26.37 -6.88
N GLY A 46 4.50 25.54 -5.96
CA GLY A 46 3.23 25.82 -5.27
C GLY A 46 1.97 25.45 -6.07
N GLU A 47 2.13 24.95 -7.29
CA GLU A 47 1.03 24.49 -8.14
C GLU A 47 0.42 23.16 -7.67
N LYS A 48 -0.89 23.03 -7.87
CA LYS A 48 -1.65 21.82 -7.55
C LYS A 48 -1.52 20.83 -8.71
N PHE A 49 -1.30 19.56 -8.39
CA PHE A 49 -1.27 18.48 -9.38
C PHE A 49 -2.62 18.32 -10.07
N ASP A 50 -2.60 18.16 -11.40
CA ASP A 50 -3.77 17.72 -12.18
C ASP A 50 -3.71 16.20 -12.34
N VAL A 51 -4.65 15.51 -11.69
CA VAL A 51 -4.78 14.05 -11.79
C VAL A 51 -5.95 13.78 -12.72
N LYS A 52 -5.72 13.14 -13.88
CA LYS A 52 -6.80 12.77 -14.81
C LYS A 52 -7.14 11.30 -14.70
N VAL A 53 -8.43 11.00 -14.60
CA VAL A 53 -8.95 9.63 -14.69
C VAL A 53 -9.20 9.32 -16.15
N ILE A 54 -8.34 8.50 -16.75
CA ILE A 54 -8.51 8.02 -18.13
C ILE A 54 -9.14 6.63 -18.07
N ALA A 55 -10.34 6.48 -18.63
CA ALA A 55 -10.95 5.17 -18.78
C ALA A 55 -10.16 4.36 -19.80
N ASP A 56 -9.76 3.14 -19.43
CA ASP A 56 -9.19 2.20 -20.39
C ASP A 56 -10.30 1.78 -21.36
N ASN A 57 -10.24 2.30 -22.57
CA ASN A 57 -11.16 2.00 -23.66
C ASN A 57 -10.75 0.75 -24.46
N ASN A 58 -9.72 0.01 -24.00
CA ASN A 58 -9.11 -1.11 -24.70
C ASN A 58 -8.62 -0.78 -26.12
N ALA A 59 -8.41 0.50 -26.46
CA ALA A 59 -7.93 0.89 -27.79
C ALA A 59 -6.50 0.40 -28.06
N VAL A 60 -5.71 0.17 -27.01
CA VAL A 60 -4.38 -0.43 -27.09
C VAL A 60 -4.31 -1.64 -26.15
N LYS A 61 -4.29 -2.85 -26.73
CA LYS A 61 -4.10 -4.10 -25.98
C LYS A 61 -2.63 -4.29 -25.59
N PHE A 62 -2.18 -3.59 -24.55
CA PHE A 62 -0.89 -3.90 -23.92
C PHE A 62 -0.91 -5.24 -23.14
N SER A 63 -2.07 -5.89 -23.02
CA SER A 63 -2.27 -7.17 -22.33
C SER A 63 -2.05 -8.42 -23.19
N SER A 64 -1.62 -8.28 -24.45
CA SER A 64 -1.57 -9.39 -25.42
C SER A 64 -0.31 -10.28 -25.34
N GLY A 65 0.62 -10.02 -24.41
CA GLY A 65 1.88 -10.76 -24.27
C GLY A 65 1.94 -11.82 -23.17
N LEU A 66 0.82 -12.24 -22.55
CA LEU A 66 0.83 -13.28 -21.50
C LEU A 66 0.79 -14.69 -22.14
N SER A 67 1.96 -15.16 -22.59
CA SER A 67 2.16 -16.55 -23.00
C SER A 67 2.43 -17.43 -21.76
N THR A 68 1.56 -18.42 -21.54
CA THR A 68 1.74 -19.48 -20.56
C THR A 68 2.73 -20.51 -21.08
N THR A 69 3.99 -20.41 -20.69
CA THR A 69 4.94 -21.53 -20.76
C THR A 69 5.81 -21.52 -19.51
N ASP A 70 5.62 -22.56 -18.70
CA ASP A 70 6.31 -22.81 -17.44
C ASP A 70 7.83 -22.81 -17.60
N ASN A 71 8.51 -21.93 -16.86
CA ASN A 71 9.87 -22.03 -16.31
C ASN A 71 10.00 -20.88 -15.29
N ILE A 72 10.48 -21.18 -14.07
CA ILE A 72 10.68 -20.26 -12.90
C ILE A 72 9.86 -18.97 -13.05
N GLU A 73 8.60 -18.98 -12.62
CA GLU A 73 7.64 -17.89 -12.86
C GLU A 73 8.29 -16.52 -12.67
N GLU A 74 8.55 -15.84 -13.80
CA GLU A 74 8.83 -14.41 -13.81
C GLU A 74 7.73 -13.71 -13.01
N ALA A 75 8.10 -12.69 -12.24
CA ALA A 75 7.13 -11.95 -11.44
C ALA A 75 5.93 -11.55 -12.32
N PRO A 76 4.69 -11.63 -11.80
CA PRO A 76 3.50 -11.27 -12.55
C PRO A 76 3.67 -9.93 -13.27
N ALA A 77 3.20 -9.84 -14.52
CA ALA A 77 3.46 -8.68 -15.39
C ALA A 77 3.13 -7.32 -14.74
N TRP A 78 2.13 -7.25 -13.86
CA TRP A 78 1.80 -6.02 -13.13
C TRP A 78 2.92 -5.56 -12.17
N ILE A 79 3.64 -6.50 -11.54
CA ILE A 79 4.81 -6.22 -10.70
C ILE A 79 5.96 -5.71 -11.57
N CYS A 80 6.24 -6.41 -12.68
CA CYS A 80 7.29 -6.01 -13.62
C CYS A 80 7.02 -4.61 -14.17
N ASN A 81 5.79 -4.30 -14.58
CA ASN A 81 5.43 -2.99 -15.10
C ASN A 81 5.62 -1.86 -14.09
N ILE A 82 5.23 -2.06 -12.82
CA ILE A 82 5.48 -1.07 -11.76
C ILE A 82 6.97 -0.88 -11.55
N ARG A 83 7.75 -1.98 -11.51
CA ARG A 83 9.21 -1.92 -11.36
C ARG A 83 9.87 -1.16 -12.49
N ASP A 84 9.54 -1.50 -13.74
CA ASP A 84 10.13 -0.89 -14.93
C ASP A 84 9.75 0.59 -15.02
N TYR A 85 8.50 0.93 -14.73
CA TYR A 85 8.07 2.33 -14.67
C TYR A 85 8.77 3.11 -13.56
N SER A 86 8.97 2.52 -12.38
CA SER A 86 9.73 3.16 -11.31
C SER A 86 11.18 3.43 -11.71
N THR A 87 11.81 2.49 -12.43
CA THR A 87 13.18 2.63 -12.95
C THR A 87 13.25 3.72 -14.03
N PHE A 88 12.28 3.76 -14.93
CA PHE A 88 12.14 4.84 -15.91
C PHE A 88 12.06 6.21 -15.22
N LEU A 89 11.22 6.37 -14.20
CA LEU A 89 11.08 7.64 -13.47
C LEU A 89 12.36 8.03 -12.72
N MET A 90 13.06 7.07 -12.12
CA MET A 90 14.33 7.34 -11.44
C MET A 90 15.39 7.83 -12.43
N ASN A 91 15.50 7.17 -13.60
CA ASN A 91 16.42 7.59 -14.65
C ASN A 91 16.06 8.98 -15.19
N ALA A 92 14.77 9.25 -15.40
CA ALA A 92 14.29 10.57 -15.80
C ALA A 92 14.68 11.64 -14.77
N SER A 93 14.44 11.40 -13.48
CA SER A 93 14.83 12.32 -12.40
C SER A 93 16.34 12.56 -12.33
N MET A 94 17.16 11.53 -12.53
CA MET A 94 18.63 11.67 -12.57
C MET A 94 19.10 12.51 -13.78
N SER A 95 18.37 12.46 -14.89
CA SER A 95 18.72 13.22 -16.10
C SER A 95 18.47 14.73 -15.98
N LEU A 96 17.66 15.18 -15.00
CA LEU A 96 17.38 16.61 -14.74
C LEU A 96 18.59 17.37 -14.15
N GLY A 97 19.66 16.67 -13.75
CA GLY A 97 20.85 17.23 -13.12
C GLY A 97 20.71 17.42 -11.60
N LYS A 98 21.84 17.42 -10.88
CA LYS A 98 21.88 17.33 -9.40
C LYS A 98 21.05 18.41 -8.67
N ASN A 99 20.89 19.59 -9.26
CA ASN A 99 20.18 20.71 -8.63
C ASN A 99 18.66 20.72 -8.93
N LYS A 100 18.19 19.89 -9.87
CA LYS A 100 16.78 19.76 -10.23
C LYS A 100 16.23 18.36 -9.88
N GLN A 101 17.01 17.56 -9.15
CA GLN A 101 16.59 16.22 -8.76
C GLN A 101 15.38 16.33 -7.82
N VAL A 102 14.34 15.59 -8.17
CA VAL A 102 13.09 15.56 -7.42
C VAL A 102 13.27 14.82 -6.09
N PRO A 103 12.71 15.35 -4.98
CA PRO A 103 12.78 14.66 -3.70
C PRO A 103 12.03 13.32 -3.74
N TYR A 104 12.63 12.29 -3.14
CA TYR A 104 12.02 10.97 -2.99
C TYR A 104 10.71 11.02 -2.20
N VAL A 105 9.82 10.08 -2.49
CA VAL A 105 8.64 9.82 -1.66
C VAL A 105 9.06 8.88 -0.53
N LYS A 106 8.78 9.26 0.72
CA LYS A 106 9.02 8.42 1.88
C LYS A 106 7.76 7.64 2.21
N VAL A 107 7.90 6.33 2.45
CA VAL A 107 6.80 5.45 2.84
C VAL A 107 7.15 4.87 4.21
N ALA A 108 6.28 5.10 5.19
CA ALA A 108 6.39 4.49 6.50
C ALA A 108 5.55 3.19 6.53
N ILE A 109 6.18 2.09 6.92
CA ILE A 109 5.52 0.78 7.07
C ILE A 109 5.31 0.52 8.55
N VAL A 110 4.04 0.39 8.96
CA VAL A 110 3.66 0.05 10.33
C VAL A 110 3.17 -1.39 10.35
N ASP A 111 4.05 -2.32 10.72
CA ASP A 111 3.79 -3.76 10.67
C ASP A 111 4.52 -4.53 11.80
N ASP A 112 4.49 -5.87 11.74
CA ASP A 112 5.20 -6.80 12.63
C ASP A 112 6.72 -6.92 12.35
N GLY A 113 7.33 -5.87 11.80
CA GLY A 113 8.76 -5.79 11.51
C GLY A 113 9.11 -6.08 10.04
N PHE A 114 10.40 -6.01 9.76
CA PHE A 114 10.97 -6.09 8.42
C PHE A 114 12.39 -6.66 8.48
N ASP A 115 12.71 -7.60 7.59
CA ASP A 115 14.06 -8.14 7.49
C ASP A 115 14.97 -7.19 6.69
N ASN A 116 15.78 -6.41 7.41
CA ASN A 116 16.70 -5.45 6.81
C ASN A 116 18.01 -6.07 6.30
N THR A 117 18.17 -7.40 6.37
CA THR A 117 19.35 -8.11 5.83
C THR A 117 19.27 -8.34 4.32
N LEU A 118 18.10 -8.06 3.71
CA LEU A 118 17.93 -8.05 2.27
C LEU A 118 18.78 -6.92 1.65
N HIS A 119 19.87 -7.32 0.97
CA HIS A 119 20.94 -6.43 0.49
C HIS A 119 20.43 -5.24 -0.36
N ASP A 120 19.37 -5.43 -1.13
CA ASP A 120 18.81 -4.39 -2.02
C ASP A 120 17.90 -3.38 -1.31
N LEU A 121 17.50 -3.67 -0.07
CA LEU A 121 16.59 -2.85 0.71
C LEU A 121 17.33 -1.94 1.68
N HIS A 122 18.48 -2.38 2.22
CA HIS A 122 19.28 -1.58 3.15
C HIS A 122 19.55 -0.13 2.71
N PRO A 123 20.00 0.15 1.46
CA PRO A 123 20.24 1.54 1.03
C PRO A 123 18.96 2.37 0.83
N LYS A 124 17.79 1.74 0.80
CA LYS A 124 16.48 2.40 0.62
C LYS A 124 15.80 2.74 1.95
N ILE A 125 16.32 2.24 3.08
CA ILE A 125 15.75 2.48 4.40
C ILE A 125 16.25 3.82 4.94
N ALA A 126 15.33 4.76 5.14
CA ALA A 126 15.63 6.07 5.73
C ALA A 126 15.71 6.05 7.28
N GLY A 127 15.11 5.04 7.92
CA GLY A 127 15.09 4.87 9.37
C GLY A 127 14.03 3.85 9.81
N GLY A 128 13.96 3.56 11.11
CA GLY A 128 12.95 2.68 11.70
C GLY A 128 12.95 2.70 13.22
N ALA A 129 11.85 2.23 13.81
CA ALA A 129 11.69 2.06 15.25
C ALA A 129 10.88 0.79 15.56
N THR A 130 11.27 0.09 16.63
CA THR A 130 10.49 -1.04 17.18
C THR A 130 9.74 -0.59 18.43
N LEU A 131 8.43 -0.76 18.41
CA LEU A 131 7.52 -0.34 19.50
C LEU A 131 6.92 -1.55 20.24
N CYS A 132 7.50 -2.71 19.98
CA CYS A 132 7.17 -3.97 20.61
C CYS A 132 8.48 -4.69 21.01
N PRO A 133 9.19 -4.17 22.03
CA PRO A 133 10.48 -4.70 22.45
C PRO A 133 10.34 -6.14 22.98
N TYR A 134 11.44 -6.89 22.93
CA TYR A 134 11.51 -8.21 23.54
C TYR A 134 11.23 -8.09 25.06
N PRO A 135 10.33 -8.91 25.65
CA PRO A 135 10.09 -8.84 27.08
C PRO A 135 11.39 -9.04 27.84
N HIS A 136 11.62 -8.20 28.83
CA HIS A 136 12.79 -8.25 29.71
C HIS A 136 14.15 -7.99 29.04
N SER A 137 14.18 -7.37 27.85
CA SER A 137 15.42 -6.89 27.26
C SER A 137 15.32 -5.42 26.85
N SER A 138 16.11 -4.58 27.51
CA SER A 138 16.37 -3.20 27.08
C SER A 138 17.45 -3.10 25.99
N VAL A 139 18.03 -4.24 25.58
CA VAL A 139 19.22 -4.31 24.71
C VAL A 139 18.91 -4.95 23.35
N LEU A 140 17.89 -5.81 23.26
CA LEU A 140 17.43 -6.43 22.02
C LEU A 140 16.37 -5.57 21.32
N VAL A 141 16.73 -4.31 21.06
CA VAL A 141 15.92 -3.34 20.30
C VAL A 141 16.54 -3.14 18.92
N ASN A 142 16.27 -4.06 17.99
CA ASN A 142 16.52 -3.79 16.58
C ASN A 142 15.31 -3.06 16.02
N SER A 143 15.53 -1.84 15.52
CA SER A 143 14.52 -0.95 14.92
C SER A 143 13.62 -1.61 13.87
N TYR A 144 14.08 -2.71 13.26
CA TYR A 144 13.38 -3.40 12.17
C TYR A 144 12.79 -4.74 12.59
N PHE A 145 13.02 -5.19 13.83
CA PHE A 145 12.59 -6.52 14.26
C PHE A 145 11.46 -6.45 15.29
N VAL A 146 10.39 -7.22 15.05
CA VAL A 146 9.43 -7.59 16.09
C VAL A 146 9.50 -9.11 16.28
N PRO A 147 9.70 -9.62 17.51
CA PRO A 147 9.79 -11.05 17.74
C PRO A 147 8.45 -11.72 17.44
N ARG A 148 8.41 -12.65 16.48
CA ARG A 148 7.15 -13.25 16.03
C ARG A 148 6.55 -14.25 17.02
N GLU A 149 7.34 -14.85 17.92
CA GLU A 149 6.84 -15.89 18.82
C GLU A 149 7.60 -15.89 20.16
N LEU A 150 6.86 -15.64 21.23
CA LEU A 150 7.16 -16.20 22.55
C LEU A 150 5.81 -16.67 23.09
N PRO A 151 5.70 -17.92 23.57
CA PRO A 151 4.50 -18.35 24.28
C PRO A 151 4.29 -17.38 25.45
N ALA A 152 3.23 -16.57 25.42
CA ALA A 152 2.79 -15.96 26.64
C ALA A 152 2.42 -17.12 27.59
N LEU A 153 2.83 -17.03 28.85
CA LEU A 153 2.37 -17.93 29.93
C LEU A 153 0.83 -18.00 30.05
N THR A 154 0.09 -17.20 29.27
CA THR A 154 -1.36 -17.09 29.23
C THR A 154 -1.99 -17.23 27.84
N GLY A 155 -1.26 -17.69 26.81
CA GLY A 155 -1.85 -18.10 25.52
C GLY A 155 -1.45 -17.27 24.29
N SER A 156 -1.66 -17.89 23.13
CA SER A 156 -1.38 -17.36 21.78
C SER A 156 -2.04 -15.98 21.56
N GLY A 157 -1.23 -14.92 21.55
CA GLY A 157 -1.69 -13.56 21.31
C GLY A 157 -0.69 -12.77 20.48
N ARG A 158 -1.16 -12.13 19.40
CA ARG A 158 -0.39 -11.13 18.65
C ARG A 158 0.04 -10.01 19.59
N ARG A 159 1.31 -9.60 19.52
CA ARG A 159 1.88 -8.55 20.39
C ARG A 159 1.61 -7.11 19.94
N VAL A 160 1.01 -6.91 18.77
CA VAL A 160 0.61 -5.58 18.31
C VAL A 160 -0.67 -5.18 19.03
N THR A 161 -0.57 -4.15 19.87
CA THR A 161 -1.69 -3.56 20.60
C THR A 161 -2.16 -2.28 19.92
N ALA A 162 -3.39 -1.85 20.22
CA ALA A 162 -3.90 -0.54 19.80
C ALA A 162 -2.95 0.60 20.21
N ARG A 163 -2.32 0.49 21.39
CA ARG A 163 -1.33 1.44 21.90
C ARG A 163 -0.03 1.45 21.09
N SER A 164 0.55 0.28 20.81
CA SER A 164 1.79 0.20 20.02
C SER A 164 1.56 0.66 18.57
N ALA A 165 0.40 0.35 17.98
CA ALA A 165 0.02 0.86 16.67
C ALA A 165 -0.14 2.38 16.67
N ALA A 166 -0.76 2.96 17.70
CA ALA A 166 -0.91 4.41 17.85
C ALA A 166 0.46 5.13 17.93
N LYS A 167 1.37 4.59 18.75
CA LYS A 167 2.75 5.09 18.83
C LYS A 167 3.50 5.00 17.51
N ALA A 168 3.27 3.93 16.73
CA ALA A 168 3.93 3.74 15.44
C ALA A 168 3.48 4.80 14.42
N VAL A 169 2.19 5.13 14.42
CA VAL A 169 1.64 6.20 13.58
C VAL A 169 2.24 7.56 13.95
N ASP A 170 2.34 7.88 15.24
CA ASP A 170 2.98 9.14 15.66
C ASP A 170 4.46 9.19 15.29
N TRP A 171 5.20 8.09 15.51
CA TRP A 171 6.60 8.05 15.13
C TRP A 171 6.78 8.23 13.62
N ALA A 172 5.94 7.59 12.82
CA ALA A 172 5.93 7.76 11.37
C ALA A 172 5.56 9.19 10.92
N ALA A 173 4.67 9.87 11.66
CA ALA A 173 4.17 11.18 11.28
C ALA A 173 5.08 12.34 11.70
N ILE A 174 5.54 12.32 12.95
CA ILE A 174 6.23 13.44 13.59
C ILE A 174 7.58 13.05 14.22
N GLY A 175 8.01 11.78 14.08
CA GLY A 175 9.30 11.30 14.58
C GLY A 175 9.38 11.15 16.10
N GLN A 176 8.24 11.17 16.80
CA GLN A 176 8.17 11.11 18.26
C GLN A 176 7.13 10.08 18.71
N GLU A 177 7.41 9.40 19.83
CA GLU A 177 6.41 8.60 20.53
C GLU A 177 5.64 9.48 21.53
N ILE A 178 4.32 9.36 21.55
CA ILE A 178 3.48 10.01 22.56
C ILE A 178 3.05 8.96 23.59
N GLU A 179 3.57 9.06 24.82
CA GLU A 179 3.44 8.03 25.86
C GLU A 179 2.00 7.78 26.34
N ASP A 180 1.18 8.84 26.37
CA ASP A 180 -0.18 8.83 26.94
C ASP A 180 -1.27 8.29 26.00
N MET A 181 -0.89 7.79 24.82
CA MET A 181 -1.87 7.30 23.86
C MET A 181 -2.30 5.86 24.11
N ASN A 182 -3.48 5.71 24.70
CA ASN A 182 -4.15 4.41 24.83
C ASN A 182 -5.15 4.12 23.69
N LYS A 183 -5.30 5.03 22.73
CA LYS A 183 -6.25 4.90 21.59
C LYS A 183 -5.57 5.27 20.27
N PRO A 184 -5.83 4.55 19.16
CA PRO A 184 -5.19 4.85 17.88
C PRO A 184 -5.76 6.07 17.15
N LYS A 185 -7.02 6.45 17.42
CA LYS A 185 -7.70 7.53 16.69
C LYS A 185 -6.98 8.89 16.75
N PRO A 186 -6.50 9.38 17.91
CA PRO A 186 -5.76 10.65 17.96
C PRO A 186 -4.45 10.65 17.15
N ALA A 187 -3.77 9.50 17.08
CA ALA A 187 -2.57 9.34 16.26
C ALA A 187 -2.89 9.49 14.77
N ILE A 188 -3.94 8.78 14.33
CA ILE A 188 -4.44 8.85 12.96
C ILE A 188 -4.92 10.26 12.63
N ASP A 189 -5.58 10.94 13.57
CA ASP A 189 -6.01 12.33 13.37
C ASP A 189 -4.82 13.27 13.16
N ARG A 190 -3.77 13.17 13.98
CA ARG A 190 -2.54 13.96 13.79
C ARG A 190 -1.88 13.69 12.45
N ALA A 191 -1.64 12.43 12.10
CA ALA A 191 -1.05 12.07 10.81
C ALA A 191 -1.90 12.61 9.63
N TYR A 192 -3.23 12.55 9.76
CA TYR A 192 -4.15 13.12 8.78
C TYR A 192 -4.03 14.65 8.67
N PHE A 193 -3.90 15.37 9.79
CA PHE A 193 -3.71 16.82 9.81
C PHE A 193 -2.33 17.25 9.28
N GLU A 194 -1.31 16.40 9.42
CA GLU A 194 0.00 16.55 8.78
C GLU A 194 0.00 16.20 7.27
N ASN A 195 -1.19 16.02 6.69
CA ASN A 195 -1.41 15.66 5.28
C ASN A 195 -0.75 14.36 4.84
N ILE A 196 -0.55 13.40 5.75
CA ILE A 196 0.00 12.09 5.41
C ILE A 196 -1.09 11.23 4.76
N LEU A 197 -0.77 10.67 3.59
CA LEU A 197 -1.62 9.70 2.92
C LEU A 197 -1.49 8.35 3.63
N MET A 198 -2.58 7.85 4.19
CA MET A 198 -2.59 6.61 4.96
C MET A 198 -3.42 5.52 4.29
N PHE A 199 -2.82 4.36 4.06
CA PHE A 199 -3.50 3.15 3.61
C PHE A 199 -3.65 2.17 4.78
N CYS A 200 -4.73 1.39 4.79
CA CYS A 200 -4.90 0.30 5.73
C CYS A 200 -5.52 -0.91 5.04
N SER A 201 -5.19 -2.11 5.52
CA SER A 201 -5.82 -3.32 5.02
C SER A 201 -7.27 -3.44 5.47
N ALA A 202 -8.09 -3.96 4.58
CA ALA A 202 -9.41 -4.47 4.93
C ALA A 202 -9.29 -5.71 5.82
N SER A 203 -10.39 -6.06 6.49
CA SER A 203 -10.44 -7.29 7.27
C SER A 203 -10.56 -8.51 6.36
N ASP A 204 -9.63 -9.44 6.51
CA ASP A 204 -9.65 -10.75 5.86
C ASP A 204 -10.46 -11.80 6.68
N GLN A 205 -11.08 -11.39 7.80
CA GLN A 205 -11.76 -12.29 8.74
C GLN A 205 -13.22 -12.62 8.36
N ARG A 206 -13.49 -12.80 7.06
CA ARG A 206 -14.79 -13.08 6.42
C ARG A 206 -15.71 -11.87 6.32
N ALA A 207 -16.24 -11.66 5.10
CA ALA A 207 -17.11 -10.55 4.66
C ALA A 207 -18.42 -10.32 5.46
N ASN A 208 -18.76 -11.19 6.43
CA ASN A 208 -20.06 -11.20 7.12
C ASN A 208 -20.04 -10.57 8.52
N LYS A 209 -18.89 -10.11 9.04
CA LYS A 209 -18.88 -9.33 10.29
C LYS A 209 -19.35 -7.92 10.00
N LYS A 210 -20.45 -7.49 10.63
CA LYS A 210 -20.99 -6.13 10.50
C LYS A 210 -20.21 -5.07 11.29
N GLU A 211 -19.30 -5.49 12.16
CA GLU A 211 -18.52 -4.57 13.00
C GLU A 211 -17.46 -3.83 12.18
N GLU A 212 -17.35 -2.52 12.37
CA GLU A 212 -16.32 -1.73 11.72
C GLU A 212 -14.92 -2.19 12.12
N CYS A 213 -14.03 -2.27 11.14
CA CYS A 213 -12.61 -2.53 11.37
C CYS A 213 -11.85 -1.21 11.33
N PHE A 214 -11.07 -0.94 12.37
CA PHE A 214 -10.26 0.26 12.49
C PHE A 214 -8.80 -0.03 12.12
N PRO A 215 -8.08 0.93 11.52
CA PRO A 215 -8.45 2.34 11.34
C PRO A 215 -9.37 2.63 10.14
N GLY A 216 -9.68 1.64 9.29
CA GLY A 216 -10.45 1.85 8.05
C GLY A 216 -11.82 2.52 8.22
N GLY A 217 -12.51 2.25 9.34
CA GLY A 217 -13.80 2.88 9.65
C GLY A 217 -13.75 4.39 9.95
N TRP A 218 -12.58 4.99 10.16
CA TRP A 218 -12.49 6.40 10.58
C TRP A 218 -12.43 7.42 9.42
N ASN A 219 -12.51 6.97 8.16
CA ASN A 219 -12.46 7.79 6.94
C ASN A 219 -11.15 8.57 6.68
N GLN A 220 -10.18 8.58 7.61
CA GLN A 220 -8.86 9.19 7.39
C GLN A 220 -7.86 8.26 6.70
N CYS A 221 -8.10 6.95 6.78
CA CYS A 221 -7.33 5.96 6.03
C CYS A 221 -8.09 5.55 4.76
N ILE A 222 -7.35 5.08 3.77
CA ILE A 222 -7.88 4.42 2.57
C ILE A 222 -7.86 2.91 2.83
N PRO A 223 -9.01 2.25 3.07
CA PRO A 223 -9.05 0.81 3.25
C PRO A 223 -8.91 0.11 1.90
N ILE A 224 -7.98 -0.85 1.83
CA ILE A 224 -7.65 -1.60 0.62
C ILE A 224 -8.03 -3.07 0.84
N GLY A 225 -8.85 -3.60 -0.07
CA GLY A 225 -9.20 -5.01 -0.11
C GLY A 225 -8.35 -5.79 -1.12
N GLY A 226 -8.10 -7.06 -0.82
CA GLY A 226 -7.42 -7.96 -1.76
C GLY A 226 -8.33 -8.52 -2.86
N ASP A 227 -7.84 -8.52 -4.09
CA ASP A 227 -8.43 -9.23 -5.24
C ASP A 227 -7.39 -10.12 -5.95
N THR A 228 -7.84 -10.86 -6.96
CA THR A 228 -6.95 -11.56 -7.88
C THR A 228 -6.35 -10.58 -8.88
N PHE A 229 -5.27 -10.97 -9.57
CA PHE A 229 -4.72 -10.17 -10.68
C PHE A 229 -5.74 -9.88 -11.82
N THR A 230 -6.84 -10.64 -11.88
CA THR A 230 -7.96 -10.44 -12.82
C THR A 230 -9.10 -9.58 -12.26
N GLY A 231 -8.93 -9.04 -11.04
CA GLY A 231 -9.91 -8.20 -10.33
C GLY A 231 -11.05 -8.95 -9.65
N GLU A 232 -10.91 -10.26 -9.43
CA GLU A 232 -11.90 -11.02 -8.65
C GLU A 232 -11.63 -10.82 -7.16
N LYS A 233 -12.58 -10.21 -6.45
CA LYS A 233 -12.46 -9.99 -5.00
C LYS A 233 -12.21 -11.30 -4.25
N LEU A 234 -11.30 -11.26 -3.30
CA LEU A 234 -11.12 -12.36 -2.37
C LEU A 234 -12.38 -12.53 -1.51
N THR A 235 -12.96 -13.73 -1.52
CA THR A 235 -14.29 -13.97 -0.93
C THR A 235 -14.35 -13.83 0.59
N TRP A 236 -13.18 -13.76 1.25
CA TRP A 236 -13.06 -13.59 2.69
C TRP A 236 -12.79 -12.15 3.13
N VAL A 237 -12.66 -11.22 2.18
CA VAL A 237 -12.38 -9.80 2.46
C VAL A 237 -13.68 -9.03 2.69
N ASP A 238 -13.66 -8.13 3.69
CA ASP A 238 -14.75 -7.18 3.94
C ASP A 238 -14.98 -6.25 2.74
N ASP A 239 -16.24 -6.02 2.35
CA ASP A 239 -16.58 -5.17 1.21
C ASP A 239 -16.46 -3.66 1.50
N ARG A 240 -16.27 -3.26 2.78
CA ARG A 240 -16.08 -1.87 3.22
C ARG A 240 -14.67 -1.38 2.94
N VAL A 241 -14.37 -1.27 1.65
CA VAL A 241 -13.09 -0.79 1.14
C VAL A 241 -13.29 0.32 0.13
N ASP A 242 -12.28 1.18 0.04
CA ASP A 242 -12.26 2.23 -0.98
C ASP A 242 -11.75 1.67 -2.32
N PHE A 243 -10.73 0.80 -2.29
CA PHE A 243 -10.15 0.19 -3.49
C PHE A 243 -9.85 -1.30 -3.32
N TRP A 244 -9.78 -1.99 -4.46
CA TRP A 244 -9.35 -3.38 -4.58
C TRP A 244 -8.03 -3.42 -5.35
N PHE A 245 -7.08 -4.19 -4.84
CA PHE A 245 -5.75 -4.36 -5.41
C PHE A 245 -5.33 -5.82 -5.41
N PRO A 246 -4.46 -6.23 -6.37
CA PRO A 246 -3.94 -7.58 -6.43
C PRO A 246 -3.32 -7.98 -5.09
N GLY A 247 -3.94 -8.98 -4.48
CA GLY A 247 -3.56 -9.49 -3.16
C GLY A 247 -3.72 -11.00 -3.05
N ARG A 248 -3.97 -11.72 -4.16
CA ARG A 248 -4.01 -13.19 -4.19
C ARG A 248 -2.75 -13.74 -4.86
N ASN A 249 -2.14 -14.73 -4.23
CA ASN A 249 -0.98 -15.47 -4.72
C ASN A 249 0.12 -14.53 -5.23
N VAL A 250 0.49 -13.54 -4.42
CA VAL A 250 1.59 -12.64 -4.75
C VAL A 250 2.91 -13.33 -4.39
N PRO A 251 3.87 -13.42 -5.32
CA PRO A 251 5.11 -14.12 -5.08
C PRO A 251 6.09 -13.29 -4.26
N PHE A 252 6.69 -13.92 -3.25
CA PHE A 252 7.77 -13.39 -2.43
C PHE A 252 8.94 -14.36 -2.47
N PRO A 253 10.20 -13.88 -2.54
CA PRO A 253 11.34 -14.76 -2.37
C PRO A 253 11.32 -15.35 -0.96
N SER A 254 11.51 -16.66 -0.87
CA SER A 254 11.74 -17.34 0.40
C SER A 254 13.01 -16.81 1.07
N LYS A 255 13.13 -16.99 2.39
CA LYS A 255 14.30 -16.58 3.18
C LYS A 255 15.62 -17.16 2.64
N ASP A 256 15.57 -18.35 2.06
CA ASP A 256 16.72 -19.01 1.47
C ASP A 256 17.04 -18.53 0.04
N HIS A 257 16.23 -17.64 -0.53
CA HIS A 257 16.32 -17.10 -1.89
C HIS A 257 16.32 -18.18 -2.98
N LYS A 258 15.94 -19.42 -2.64
CA LYS A 258 15.94 -20.59 -3.55
C LYS A 258 14.54 -20.99 -3.99
N SER A 259 13.52 -20.44 -3.35
CA SER A 259 12.12 -20.74 -3.64
C SER A 259 11.26 -19.49 -3.58
N VAL A 260 10.04 -19.59 -4.11
CA VAL A 260 9.03 -18.54 -4.07
C VAL A 260 7.92 -18.97 -3.13
N VAL A 261 7.54 -18.09 -2.21
CA VAL A 261 6.39 -18.24 -1.32
C VAL A 261 5.28 -17.34 -1.84
N TYR A 262 4.05 -17.84 -1.89
CA TYR A 262 2.90 -17.08 -2.34
C TYR A 262 2.06 -16.66 -1.15
N GLU A 263 1.88 -15.36 -0.99
CA GLU A 263 1.05 -14.80 0.07
C GLU A 263 -0.27 -14.27 -0.50
N SER A 264 -1.32 -14.30 0.33
CA SER A 264 -2.61 -13.74 -0.03
C SER A 264 -3.23 -12.97 1.13
N GLY A 265 -3.78 -11.80 0.84
CA GLY A 265 -4.51 -11.01 1.83
C GLY A 265 -4.62 -9.53 1.47
N SER A 266 -5.45 -8.83 2.23
CA SER A 266 -5.60 -7.38 2.08
C SER A 266 -4.35 -6.62 2.52
N SER A 267 -3.49 -7.21 3.35
CA SER A 267 -2.17 -6.65 3.69
C SER A 267 -1.26 -6.53 2.46
N VAL A 268 -1.20 -7.60 1.66
CA VAL A 268 -0.43 -7.65 0.41
C VAL A 268 -0.95 -6.61 -0.58
N ALA A 269 -2.28 -6.54 -0.74
CA ALA A 269 -2.93 -5.54 -1.58
C ALA A 269 -2.64 -4.09 -1.11
N THR A 270 -2.58 -3.86 0.20
CA THR A 270 -2.27 -2.55 0.79
C THR A 270 -0.84 -2.13 0.46
N ALA A 271 0.12 -3.05 0.49
CA ALA A 271 1.50 -2.78 0.10
C ALA A 271 1.58 -2.36 -1.38
N ALA A 272 0.92 -3.09 -2.29
CA ALA A 272 0.85 -2.75 -3.71
C ALA A 272 0.18 -1.38 -3.95
N ALA A 273 -0.90 -1.07 -3.23
CA ALA A 273 -1.56 0.24 -3.31
C ALA A 273 -0.65 1.39 -2.84
N SER A 274 0.10 1.16 -1.76
CA SER A 274 1.04 2.14 -1.20
C SER A 274 2.22 2.40 -2.14
N GLU A 275 2.74 1.35 -2.78
CA GLU A 275 3.78 1.45 -3.80
C GLU A 275 3.30 2.25 -5.02
N LEU A 276 2.13 1.91 -5.56
CA LEU A 276 1.56 2.65 -6.69
C LEU A 276 1.36 4.14 -6.36
N ALA A 277 0.86 4.45 -5.16
CA ALA A 277 0.72 5.83 -4.71
C ALA A 277 2.07 6.55 -4.66
N GLY A 278 3.12 5.90 -4.16
CA GLY A 278 4.47 6.45 -4.13
C GLY A 278 5.03 6.74 -5.53
N VAL A 279 4.84 5.80 -6.47
CA VAL A 279 5.25 5.96 -7.86
C VAL A 279 4.51 7.10 -8.55
N LEU A 280 3.18 7.22 -8.35
CA LEU A 280 2.38 8.31 -8.91
C LEU A 280 2.78 9.68 -8.33
N MET A 281 3.00 9.77 -7.02
CA MET A 281 3.49 10.99 -6.38
C MET A 281 4.86 11.39 -6.90
N PHE A 282 5.76 10.42 -7.09
CA PHE A 282 7.08 10.69 -7.65
C PHE A 282 7.02 11.12 -9.11
N SER A 283 6.21 10.45 -9.94
CA SER A 283 5.96 10.83 -11.34
C SER A 283 5.44 12.26 -11.47
N ALA A 284 4.50 12.63 -10.61
CA ALA A 284 3.94 13.98 -10.59
C ALA A 284 5.05 15.01 -10.30
N ARG A 285 5.90 14.74 -9.32
CA ARG A 285 7.03 15.63 -9.01
C ARG A 285 8.05 15.72 -10.15
N VAL A 286 8.36 14.61 -10.84
CA VAL A 286 9.25 14.58 -12.03
C VAL A 286 8.67 15.40 -13.17
N SER A 287 7.37 15.25 -13.45
CA SER A 287 6.71 15.94 -14.57
C SER A 287 6.62 17.45 -14.39
N HIS A 288 6.63 17.94 -13.15
CA HIS A 288 6.58 19.37 -12.82
C HIS A 288 7.95 19.96 -12.45
N GLY A 289 9.05 19.22 -12.65
CA GLY A 289 10.42 19.71 -12.44
C GLY A 289 10.97 20.60 -13.57
N ASP A 290 10.27 20.68 -14.70
CA ASP A 290 10.77 21.28 -15.96
C ASP A 290 10.15 22.62 -16.34
N GLU A 291 9.16 23.15 -15.62
CA GLU A 291 8.67 24.49 -15.88
C GLU A 291 9.42 25.48 -14.99
N TYR A 292 10.49 26.07 -15.53
CA TYR A 292 11.00 27.45 -15.37
C TYR A 292 12.47 27.51 -15.85
N GLU A 293 12.67 27.79 -17.13
CA GLU A 293 13.76 28.66 -17.62
C GLU A 293 13.17 30.01 -18.01
#